data_AF-A0A0B8NYJ2-F1
#
_entry.id   AF-A0A0B8NYJ2-F1
#
_cell.length_a   1.000
_cell.length_b   1.000
_cell.length_c   1.000
_cell.angle_alpha   90.00
_cell.angle_beta   90.00
_cell.angle_gamma   90.00
#
_symmetry.space_group_name_H-M   'P 1'
#
loop_
_entity.id
_entity.type
_entity.pdbx_description
1 polymer ?
#
loop_
_entity_poly.entity_id
_entity_poly.type
_entity_poly.pdbx_seq_one_letter_code
_entity_poly.pdbx_strand_id
1 'polypeptide(L)'
;MNNITVDVAVIGGGTAGLGAYRAAKAHTDSVVLIEGGPYGTTCARVGCMPSKLLIAAAESVHQIEKAPQFGVHPTGDIRIDGKQVMGRVKSERDRFVGFVLEGVDEIPAEDKLSGYAHFVDNNTLQIDDHTLVTAERIVIATGSRPAIPLFGMS
;
A
#
# COMPACT_ATOMS: atom_id res chain seq x y z
N MET A 1 28.05 -0.63 -8.55
CA MET A 1 27.55 -1.26 -7.32
C MET A 1 27.97 -0.42 -6.13
N ASN A 2 27.02 0.27 -5.51
CA ASN A 2 27.20 0.91 -4.21
C ASN A 2 27.11 -0.16 -3.11
N ASN A 3 27.89 -0.04 -2.04
CA ASN A 3 27.85 -0.98 -0.92
C ASN A 3 27.57 -0.19 0.35
N ILE A 4 26.54 -0.57 1.09
CA ILE A 4 26.20 0.05 2.37
C ILE A 4 26.01 -1.01 3.45
N THR A 5 26.33 -0.66 4.68
CA THR A 5 26.10 -1.49 5.86
C THR A 5 25.15 -0.77 6.78
N VAL A 6 24.13 -1.48 7.27
CA VAL A 6 23.07 -0.93 8.13
C VAL A 6 22.76 -1.87 9.28
N ASP A 7 22.18 -1.34 10.35
CA ASP A 7 21.72 -2.16 11.47
C ASP A 7 20.43 -2.91 11.10
N VAL A 8 19.52 -2.23 10.39
CA VAL A 8 18.22 -2.78 9.99
C VAL A 8 17.90 -2.42 8.54
N ALA A 9 17.59 -3.43 7.71
CA ALA A 9 16.99 -3.23 6.39
C ALA A 9 15.52 -3.67 6.40
N VAL A 10 14.63 -2.81 5.92
CA VAL A 10 13.20 -3.10 5.79
C VAL A 10 12.84 -3.22 4.31
N ILE A 11 12.39 -4.40 3.90
CA ILE A 11 11.99 -4.69 2.51
C ILE A 11 10.47 -4.46 2.35
N GLY A 12 10.10 -3.41 1.64
CA GLY A 12 8.73 -3.03 1.29
C GLY A 12 8.22 -1.83 2.09
N GLY A 13 7.91 -0.73 1.41
CA GLY A 13 7.30 0.52 1.92
C GLY A 13 5.78 0.45 2.10
N GLY A 14 5.25 -0.73 2.42
CA GLY A 14 3.83 -0.93 2.77
C GLY A 14 3.51 -0.54 4.21
N THR A 15 2.27 -0.80 4.66
CA THR A 15 1.84 -0.48 6.04
C THR A 15 2.76 -1.12 7.09
N ALA A 16 3.10 -2.39 6.92
CA ALA A 16 3.99 -3.10 7.84
C ALA A 16 5.42 -2.54 7.81
N GLY A 17 5.97 -2.25 6.62
CA GLY A 17 7.34 -1.75 6.51
C GLY A 17 7.51 -0.31 7.00
N LEU A 18 6.55 0.59 6.75
CA LEU A 18 6.57 1.93 7.32
C LEU A 18 6.50 1.88 8.86
N GLY A 19 5.69 0.97 9.42
CA GLY A 19 5.65 0.72 10.86
C GLY A 19 6.97 0.18 11.40
N ALA A 20 7.55 -0.83 10.74
CA ALA A 20 8.82 -1.44 11.13
C ALA A 20 9.99 -0.45 11.06
N TYR A 21 10.03 0.37 10.00
CA TYR A 21 11.03 1.44 9.84
C TYR A 21 10.97 2.42 11.02
N ARG A 22 9.78 2.94 11.35
CA ARG A 22 9.60 3.87 12.49
C ARG A 22 9.98 3.23 13.82
N ALA A 23 9.62 1.97 14.02
CA ALA A 23 9.98 1.23 15.23
C ALA A 23 11.51 1.01 15.33
N ALA A 24 12.18 0.69 14.21
CA ALA A 24 13.63 0.52 14.18
C ALA A 24 14.39 1.84 14.42
N LYS A 25 13.94 2.95 13.81
CA LYS A 25 14.52 4.28 14.01
C LYS A 25 14.44 4.78 15.45
N ALA A 26 13.51 4.26 16.26
CA ALA A 26 13.46 4.55 17.69
C ALA A 26 14.61 3.91 18.49
N HIS A 27 15.36 2.98 17.90
CA HIS A 27 16.45 2.24 18.56
C HIS A 27 17.82 2.42 17.90
N THR A 28 17.87 2.78 16.61
CA THR A 28 19.13 3.06 15.88
C THR A 28 18.87 4.00 14.72
N ASP A 29 19.83 4.87 14.41
CA ASP A 29 19.77 5.75 13.25
C ASP A 29 20.08 5.01 11.93
N SER A 30 20.71 3.83 12.00
CA SER A 30 21.21 3.05 10.87
C SER A 30 20.13 2.11 10.28
N VAL A 31 19.14 2.68 9.60
CA VAL A 31 18.00 1.94 9.06
C VAL A 31 17.72 2.37 7.62
N VAL A 32 17.50 1.41 6.72
CA VAL A 32 17.03 1.69 5.36
C VAL A 32 15.68 1.04 5.08
N LEU A 33 14.81 1.79 4.39
CA LEU A 33 13.55 1.34 3.83
C LEU A 33 13.70 1.17 2.32
N ILE A 34 13.42 -0.04 1.84
CA ILE A 34 13.56 -0.41 0.43
C ILE A 34 12.17 -0.57 -0.18
N GLU A 35 11.89 0.08 -1.31
CA GLU A 35 10.63 -0.04 -2.04
C GLU A 35 10.87 -0.06 -3.55
N GLY A 36 10.36 -1.09 -4.23
CA GLY A 36 10.53 -1.26 -5.69
C GLY A 36 9.37 -0.73 -6.52
N GLY A 37 8.22 -0.48 -5.90
CA GLY A 37 7.03 0.07 -6.52
C GLY A 37 6.71 1.49 -6.05
N PRO A 38 5.49 1.97 -6.34
CA PRO A 38 5.04 3.26 -5.83
C PRO A 38 4.72 3.17 -4.33
N TYR A 39 5.22 4.14 -3.57
CA TYR A 39 4.73 4.40 -2.22
C TYR A 39 3.23 4.71 -2.19
N GLY A 40 2.64 4.67 -0.99
CA GLY A 40 1.20 4.88 -0.78
C GLY A 40 0.49 3.67 -0.17
N THR A 41 1.18 2.56 0.05
CA THR A 41 0.65 1.26 0.53
C THR A 41 -0.41 0.61 -0.36
N THR A 42 -0.49 -0.72 -0.35
CA THR A 42 -1.60 -1.45 -0.99
C THR A 42 -2.96 -1.03 -0.41
N CYS A 43 -3.02 -0.85 0.92
CA CYS A 43 -4.24 -0.50 1.65
C CYS A 43 -4.91 0.78 1.09
N ALA A 44 -4.14 1.86 0.94
CA ALA A 44 -4.68 3.11 0.40
C ALA A 44 -4.80 3.08 -1.13
N ARG A 45 -3.82 2.51 -1.85
CA ARG A 45 -3.82 2.57 -3.32
C ARG A 45 -4.89 1.72 -3.98
N VAL A 46 -5.02 0.46 -3.57
CA VAL A 46 -5.80 -0.55 -4.33
C VAL A 46 -6.48 -1.59 -3.42
N GLY A 47 -6.52 -1.35 -2.11
CA GLY A 47 -7.04 -2.29 -1.11
C GLY A 47 -8.21 -1.71 -0.34
N CYS A 48 -8.05 -1.63 0.98
CA CYS A 48 -9.10 -1.28 1.92
C CYS A 48 -9.82 0.03 1.56
N MET A 49 -9.07 1.11 1.30
CA MET A 49 -9.67 2.43 1.11
C MET A 49 -10.61 2.49 -0.12
N PRO A 50 -10.17 2.16 -1.35
CA PRO A 50 -11.06 2.16 -2.49
C PRO A 50 -12.18 1.12 -2.37
N SER A 51 -11.94 -0.03 -1.72
CA SER A 51 -12.98 -1.03 -1.51
C SER A 51 -14.13 -0.52 -0.63
N LYS A 52 -13.80 0.20 0.45
CA LYS A 52 -14.81 0.75 1.38
C LYS A 52 -15.55 1.95 0.80
N LEU A 53 -14.89 2.75 -0.04
CA LEU A 53 -15.56 3.81 -0.80
C LEU A 53 -16.60 3.25 -1.78
N LEU A 54 -16.27 2.15 -2.46
CA LEU A 54 -17.23 1.49 -3.37
C LEU A 54 -18.37 0.82 -2.60
N ILE A 55 -18.08 0.18 -1.46
CA ILE A 55 -19.10 -0.39 -0.57
C ILE A 55 -20.07 0.70 -0.09
N ALA A 56 -19.57 1.87 0.34
CA ALA A 56 -20.42 2.97 0.79
C ALA A 56 -21.40 3.47 -0.31
N ALA A 57 -20.95 3.51 -1.56
CA ALA A 57 -21.83 3.83 -2.69
C ALA A 57 -22.91 2.76 -2.89
N ALA A 58 -22.56 1.47 -2.79
CA ALA A 58 -23.51 0.37 -2.89
C ALA A 58 -24.51 0.37 -1.72
N GLU A 59 -24.04 0.59 -0.50
CA GLU A 59 -24.86 0.68 0.71
C GLU A 59 -25.88 1.81 0.61
N SER A 60 -25.52 2.93 -0.01
CA SER A 60 -26.44 4.07 -0.18
C SER A 60 -27.71 3.67 -0.96
N VAL A 61 -27.56 2.89 -2.04
CA VAL A 61 -28.70 2.38 -2.81
C VAL A 61 -29.48 1.35 -2.00
N HIS A 62 -28.78 0.41 -1.37
CA HIS A 62 -29.40 -0.62 -0.54
C HIS A 62 -30.25 -0.05 0.60
N GLN A 63 -29.82 1.07 1.21
CA GLN A 63 -30.61 1.75 2.23
C GLN A 63 -31.87 2.42 1.67
N ILE A 64 -31.79 3.01 0.47
CA ILE A 64 -32.96 3.57 -0.22
C ILE A 64 -34.00 2.48 -0.48
N GLU A 65 -33.56 1.31 -0.96
CA GLU A 65 -34.44 0.17 -1.21
C GLU A 65 -35.10 -0.39 0.05
N LYS A 66 -34.42 -0.29 1.21
CA LYS A 66 -34.93 -0.75 2.52
C LYS A 66 -35.74 0.29 3.28
N ALA A 67 -35.69 1.55 2.87
CA ALA A 67 -36.38 2.68 3.51
C ALA A 67 -37.89 2.45 3.78
N PRO A 68 -38.65 1.72 2.93
CA PRO A 68 -40.08 1.48 3.16
C PRO A 68 -40.43 0.79 4.49
N GLN A 69 -39.49 0.01 5.07
CA GLN A 69 -39.70 -0.63 6.38
C GLN A 69 -39.85 0.38 7.52
N PHE A 70 -39.38 1.61 7.31
CA PHE A 70 -39.48 2.72 8.24
C PHE A 70 -40.56 3.73 7.83
N GLY A 71 -41.43 3.37 6.87
CA GLY A 71 -42.44 4.26 6.32
C GLY A 71 -41.89 5.36 5.39
N VAL A 72 -40.63 5.27 4.98
CA VAL A 72 -40.02 6.20 4.01
C VAL A 72 -40.14 5.57 2.63
N HIS A 73 -40.91 6.20 1.74
CA HIS A 73 -41.16 5.69 0.40
C HIS A 73 -40.56 6.63 -0.65
N PRO A 74 -39.32 6.37 -1.11
CA PRO A 74 -38.73 7.11 -2.22
C PRO A 74 -39.63 7.01 -3.46
N THR A 75 -39.82 8.12 -4.17
CA THR A 75 -40.59 8.14 -5.42
C THR A 75 -39.65 8.33 -6.61
N GLY A 76 -39.92 7.61 -7.70
CA GLY A 76 -39.11 7.62 -8.93
C GLY A 76 -38.03 6.54 -8.97
N ASP A 77 -37.34 6.44 -10.11
CA ASP A 77 -36.31 5.44 -10.35
C ASP A 77 -34.97 5.84 -9.70
N ILE A 78 -34.30 4.88 -9.07
CA ILE A 78 -32.94 5.07 -8.56
C ILE A 78 -31.97 5.01 -9.75
N ARG A 79 -31.33 6.14 -10.07
CA ARG A 79 -30.31 6.22 -11.11
C ARG A 79 -28.90 6.10 -10.50
N ILE A 80 -28.16 5.08 -10.92
CA ILE A 80 -26.74 4.91 -10.57
C ILE A 80 -25.87 5.36 -11.74
N ASP A 81 -25.13 6.45 -11.56
CA ASP A 81 -24.09 6.85 -12.51
C ASP A 81 -22.73 6.28 -12.10
N GLY A 82 -22.37 5.14 -12.71
CA GLY A 82 -21.11 4.45 -12.41
C GLY A 82 -19.86 5.29 -12.68
N LYS A 83 -19.90 6.27 -13.61
CA LYS A 83 -18.76 7.16 -13.85
C LYS A 83 -18.58 8.12 -12.68
N GLN A 84 -19.66 8.67 -12.15
CA GLN A 84 -19.60 9.55 -10.97
C GLN A 84 -19.18 8.79 -9.72
N VAL A 85 -19.71 7.57 -9.51
CA VAL A 85 -19.29 6.69 -8.40
C VAL A 85 -17.80 6.42 -8.47
N MET A 86 -17.29 5.95 -9.62
CA MET A 86 -15.86 5.65 -9.75
C MET A 86 -15.00 6.91 -9.73
N GLY A 87 -15.51 8.06 -10.17
CA GLY A 87 -14.84 9.35 -10.02
C GLY A 87 -14.61 9.70 -8.55
N ARG A 88 -15.65 9.57 -7.71
CA ARG A 88 -15.57 9.79 -6.26
C ARG A 88 -14.63 8.79 -5.57
N VAL A 89 -14.72 7.50 -5.93
CA VAL A 89 -13.83 6.45 -5.38
C VAL A 89 -12.37 6.80 -5.66
N LYS A 90 -12.04 7.18 -6.90
CA LYS A 90 -10.66 7.52 -7.30
C LYS A 90 -10.18 8.79 -6.61
N SER A 91 -10.99 9.85 -6.57
CA SER A 91 -10.57 11.12 -5.95
C SER A 91 -10.29 10.97 -4.44
N GLU A 92 -11.15 10.26 -3.72
CA GLU A 92 -10.92 10.03 -2.28
C GLU A 92 -9.78 9.04 -2.04
N ARG A 93 -9.64 8.01 -2.89
CA ARG A 93 -8.47 7.13 -2.87
C ARG A 93 -7.18 7.94 -3.01
N ASP A 94 -7.10 8.82 -4.00
CA ASP A 94 -5.91 9.64 -4.26
C ASP A 94 -5.60 10.55 -3.06
N ARG A 95 -6.63 11.12 -2.41
CA ARG A 95 -6.48 11.87 -1.15
C ARG A 95 -5.86 11.01 -0.04
N PHE A 96 -6.34 9.77 0.18
CA PHE A 96 -5.78 8.88 1.19
C PHE A 96 -4.34 8.45 0.88
N VAL A 97 -4.01 8.26 -0.39
CA VAL A 97 -2.63 8.00 -0.83
C VAL A 97 -1.75 9.22 -0.53
N GLY A 98 -2.25 10.45 -0.75
CA GLY A 98 -1.55 11.69 -0.41
C GLY A 98 -1.04 11.73 1.03
N PHE A 99 -1.89 11.41 2.01
CA PHE A 99 -1.47 11.37 3.43
C PHE A 99 -0.36 10.35 3.73
N VAL A 100 -0.32 9.24 2.99
CA VAL A 100 0.78 8.27 3.12
C VAL A 100 2.06 8.84 2.52
N LEU A 101 1.97 9.50 1.35
CA LEU A 101 3.12 10.08 0.67
C LEU A 101 3.74 11.22 1.48
N GLU A 102 2.92 12.08 2.10
CA GLU A 102 3.41 13.12 3.02
C GLU A 102 4.31 12.52 4.11
N GLY A 103 3.87 11.43 4.75
CA GLY A 103 4.67 10.75 5.77
C GLY A 103 5.89 9.97 5.23
N VAL A 104 5.96 9.69 3.92
CA VAL A 104 7.14 9.11 3.26
C VAL A 104 8.12 10.20 2.84
N ASP A 105 7.62 11.38 2.48
CA ASP A 105 8.44 12.53 2.12
C ASP A 105 9.21 13.09 3.32
N GLU A 106 8.67 12.92 4.53
CA GLU A 106 9.35 13.20 5.80
C GLU A 106 10.51 12.24 6.13
N ILE A 107 10.57 11.07 5.47
CA ILE A 107 11.68 10.11 5.68
C ILE A 107 12.95 10.68 5.01
N PRO A 108 14.11 10.71 5.71
CA PRO A 108 15.38 11.15 5.14
C PRO A 108 15.70 10.42 3.83
N ALA A 109 16.33 11.12 2.89
CA ALA A 109 16.60 10.57 1.56
C ALA A 109 17.60 9.40 1.63
N GLU A 110 18.58 9.50 2.54
CA GLU A 110 19.58 8.47 2.83
C GLU A 110 18.98 7.18 3.40
N ASP A 111 17.82 7.26 4.05
CA ASP A 111 17.11 6.12 4.64
C ASP A 111 16.21 5.42 3.60
N LYS A 112 16.05 5.98 2.40
CA LYS A 112 15.20 5.44 1.32
C LYS A 112 16.02 4.85 0.19
N LEU A 113 15.74 3.60 -0.16
CA LEU A 113 16.28 2.94 -1.34
C LEU A 113 15.15 2.54 -2.28
N SER A 114 15.23 3.00 -3.53
CA SER A 114 14.34 2.57 -4.60
C SER A 114 14.89 1.31 -5.25
N GLY A 115 14.05 0.31 -5.49
CA GLY A 115 14.39 -0.90 -6.23
C GLY A 115 13.90 -2.19 -5.57
N TYR A 116 14.00 -3.31 -6.28
CA TYR A 116 13.60 -4.62 -5.77
C TYR A 116 14.76 -5.31 -5.07
N ALA A 117 14.51 -5.75 -3.83
CA ALA A 117 15.49 -6.48 -3.04
C ALA A 117 15.46 -7.98 -3.34
N HIS A 118 16.65 -8.57 -3.49
CA HIS A 118 16.88 -10.00 -3.55
C HIS A 118 17.98 -10.39 -2.54
N PHE A 119 17.77 -11.46 -1.78
CA PHE A 119 18.81 -11.99 -0.91
C PHE A 119 19.93 -12.62 -1.75
N VAL A 120 21.17 -12.21 -1.52
CA VAL A 120 22.36 -12.89 -2.08
C VAL A 120 22.99 -13.85 -1.07
N ASP A 121 22.79 -13.58 0.22
CA ASP A 121 23.08 -14.46 1.35
C ASP A 121 22.13 -14.14 2.53
N ASN A 122 22.41 -14.63 3.75
CA ASN A 122 21.54 -14.44 4.91
C ASN A 122 21.45 -12.98 5.41
N ASN A 123 22.44 -12.15 5.10
CA ASN A 123 22.59 -10.79 5.65
C ASN A 123 22.78 -9.73 4.57
N THR A 124 22.92 -10.12 3.30
CA THR A 124 23.17 -9.20 2.20
C THR A 124 22.00 -9.21 1.21
N LEU A 125 21.49 -8.01 0.92
CA LEU A 125 20.46 -7.76 -0.08
C LEU A 125 21.06 -7.05 -1.29
N GLN A 126 20.75 -7.54 -2.49
CA GLN A 126 20.98 -6.81 -3.73
C GLN A 126 19.71 -6.04 -4.11
N ILE A 127 19.85 -4.74 -4.33
CA ILE A 127 18.79 -3.85 -4.79
C ILE A 127 19.00 -3.60 -6.28
N ASP A 128 18.10 -4.17 -7.09
CA ASP A 128 18.21 -4.21 -8.55
C ASP A 128 19.64 -4.57 -9.01
N ASP A 129 20.30 -3.71 -9.80
CA ASP A 129 21.66 -3.91 -10.29
C ASP A 129 22.65 -2.86 -9.76
N HIS A 130 22.24 -2.04 -8.78
CA HIS A 130 22.98 -0.84 -8.40
C HIS A 130 23.52 -0.84 -6.96
N THR A 131 22.90 -1.53 -6.00
CA THR A 131 23.29 -1.45 -4.57
C THR A 131 23.33 -2.82 -3.89
N LEU A 132 24.35 -3.08 -3.07
CA LEU A 132 24.37 -4.15 -2.07
C LEU A 132 24.22 -3.56 -0.67
N VAL A 133 23.32 -4.12 0.12
CA VAL A 133 23.01 -3.72 1.49
C VAL A 133 23.33 -4.88 2.42
N THR A 134 24.37 -4.75 3.23
CA THR A 134 24.64 -5.68 4.33
C THR A 134 23.90 -5.21 5.57
N ALA A 135 23.05 -6.06 6.15
CA ALA A 135 22.23 -5.73 7.30
C ALA A 135 22.36 -6.76 8.42
N GLU A 136 22.48 -6.28 9.65
CA GLU A 136 22.48 -7.17 10.82
C GLU A 136 21.10 -7.82 11.02
N ARG A 137 20.02 -7.06 10.78
CA ARG A 137 18.64 -7.52 10.89
C ARG A 137 17.86 -7.12 9.65
N ILE A 138 17.00 -8.02 9.15
CA ILE A 138 16.21 -7.78 7.94
C ILE A 138 14.73 -8.03 8.25
N VAL A 139 13.89 -7.05 7.93
CA VAL A 139 12.43 -7.17 8.02
C VAL A 139 11.86 -7.39 6.62
N ILE A 140 11.19 -8.52 6.41
CA ILE A 140 10.49 -8.81 5.16
C ILE A 140 9.03 -8.33 5.28
N ALA A 141 8.69 -7.24 4.61
CA ALA A 141 7.38 -6.60 4.63
C ALA A 141 6.81 -6.39 3.20
N THR A 142 7.06 -7.34 2.30
CA THR A 142 6.77 -7.26 0.85
C THR A 142 5.30 -7.37 0.45
N GLY A 143 4.39 -7.52 1.42
CA GLY A 143 2.96 -7.57 1.19
C GLY A 143 2.51 -8.83 0.44
N SER A 144 1.48 -8.69 -0.39
CA SER A 144 0.91 -9.78 -1.19
C SER A 144 0.50 -9.26 -2.57
N ARG A 145 0.29 -10.17 -3.51
CA ARG A 145 -0.19 -9.87 -4.86
C ARG A 145 -1.34 -10.80 -5.27
N PRO A 146 -2.28 -10.35 -6.12
CA PRO A 146 -3.29 -11.23 -6.69
C PRO A 146 -2.65 -12.40 -7.44
N ALA A 147 -3.28 -13.56 -7.38
CA ALA A 147 -2.92 -14.74 -8.17
C ALA A 147 -4.16 -15.22 -8.93
N ILE A 148 -4.00 -15.47 -10.23
CA ILE A 148 -5.03 -16.06 -11.08
C ILE A 148 -4.62 -17.51 -11.32
N PRO A 149 -5.41 -18.52 -10.91
CA PRO A 149 -5.09 -19.92 -11.17
C PRO A 149 -5.11 -20.20 -12.68
N LEU A 150 -4.21 -21.08 -13.13
CA LEU A 150 -4.23 -21.58 -14.51
C LEU A 150 -5.39 -22.57 -14.66
N PHE A 151 -6.35 -22.24 -15.51
CA PHE A 151 -7.39 -23.18 -15.94
C PHE A 151 -7.10 -23.60 -17.40
N GLY A 152 -6.88 -24.89 -17.64
CA GLY A 152 -6.93 -25.47 -18.99
C GLY A 152 -5.65 -25.49 -19.83
N MET A 153 -4.48 -25.81 -19.26
CA MET A 153 -3.35 -26.30 -20.06
C MET A 153 -3.38 -27.84 -20.06
N SER A 154 -4.25 -28.41 -20.90
CA SER A 154 -4.14 -29.80 -21.38
C SER A 154 -3.44 -29.82 -22.72
#